data_AF-A0A9D9CTT9-F1
#
_entry.id   AF-A0A9D9CTT9-F1
#
_cell.length_a   1.000
_cell.length_b   1.000
_cell.length_c   1.000
_cell.angle_alpha   90.00
_cell.angle_beta   90.00
_cell.angle_gamma   90.00
#
_symmetry.space_group_name_H-M   'P 1'
#
loop_
_entity.id
_entity.type
_entity.pdbx_description
1 polymer ?
#
loop_
_entity_poly.entity_id
_entity_poly.type
_entity_poly.pdbx_seq_one_letter_code
_entity_poly.pdbx_strand_id
1 'polypeptide(L)' 'MLADILEVCEASTRVCIAADITLPSAYIKTRRVQDWKQNRVTIGKRPCVFILMA' A
#
# COMPACT_ATOMS: atom_id res chain seq x y z
N MET A 1 1.51 -0.44 10.49
CA MET A 1 0.60 -1.10 9.53
C MET A 1 1.23 -1.28 8.15
N LEU A 2 1.36 -0.24 7.30
CA LEU A 2 2.03 -0.44 5.99
C LEU A 2 3.49 -0.87 6.13
N ALA A 3 4.25 -0.26 7.06
CA ALA A 3 5.64 -0.64 7.31
C ALA A 3 5.78 -2.13 7.66
N ASP A 4 4.92 -2.65 8.54
CA ASP A 4 4.93 -4.05 8.96
C ASP A 4 4.68 -5.00 7.78
N ILE A 5 3.72 -4.66 6.90
CA ILE A 5 3.48 -5.43 5.65
C ILE A 5 4.74 -5.46 4.79
N LEU A 6 5.41 -4.32 4.62
CA LEU A 6 6.61 -4.24 3.80
C LEU A 6 7.79 -5.00 4.44
N GLU A 7 7.85 -5.07 5.77
CA GLU A 7 8.91 -5.82 6.47
C GLU A 7 8.70 -7.33 6.41
N VAL A 8 7.45 -7.81 6.49
CA VAL A 8 7.14 -9.24 6.57
C VAL A 8 7.00 -9.90 5.19
N CYS A 9 6.43 -9.22 4.20
CA CYS A 9 6.15 -9.82 2.89
C CYS A 9 7.39 -9.89 1.98
N GLU A 10 7.40 -10.85 1.05
CA GLU A 10 8.45 -10.97 0.04
C GLU A 10 8.51 -9.75 -0.88
N ALA A 11 9.71 -9.44 -1.38
CA ALA A 11 9.96 -8.35 -2.32
C ALA A 11 9.09 -8.42 -3.60
N SER A 12 8.73 -9.64 -4.01
CA SER A 12 7.91 -9.96 -5.19
C SER A 12 6.41 -9.74 -4.96
N THR A 13 5.94 -9.83 -3.70
CA THR A 13 4.53 -9.72 -3.33
C THR A 13 3.96 -8.38 -3.79
N ARG A 14 2.78 -8.41 -4.40
CA ARG A 14 2.08 -7.20 -4.83
C ARG A 14 1.15 -6.73 -3.72
N VAL A 15 1.29 -5.47 -3.35
CA VAL A 15 0.46 -4.82 -2.35
C VAL A 15 -0.31 -3.69 -3.03
N CYS A 16 -1.64 -3.75 -2.96
CA CYS A 16 -2.51 -2.64 -3.31
C CYS A 16 -2.86 -1.84 -2.06
N ILE A 17 -2.75 -0.53 -2.17
CA ILE A 17 -3.16 0.45 -1.16
C ILE A 17 -4.30 1.25 -1.76
N ALA A 18 -5.49 1.14 -1.16
CA ALA A 18 -6.66 1.89 -1.56
C ALA A 18 -7.13 2.76 -0.37
N ALA A 19 -7.09 4.08 -0.51
CA ALA A 19 -7.58 5.04 0.47
C ALA A 19 -8.60 5.98 -0.18
N ASP A 20 -9.54 6.50 0.61
CA ASP A 20 -10.51 7.51 0.17
C ASP A 20 -11.28 7.12 -1.12
N ILE A 21 -11.60 5.83 -1.31
CA ILE A 21 -12.03 5.25 -2.61
C ILE A 21 -13.20 6.00 -3.26
N THR A 22 -14.16 6.48 -2.47
CA THR A 22 -15.36 7.18 -2.96
C THR A 22 -15.22 8.70 -2.97
N LEU A 23 -14.08 9.24 -2.51
CA LEU A 23 -13.82 10.67 -2.46
C LEU A 23 -12.97 11.10 -3.67
N PRO A 24 -13.01 12.38 -4.06
CA PRO A 24 -12.11 12.91 -5.10
C PRO A 24 -10.62 12.75 -4.77
N SER A 25 -10.28 12.56 -3.50
CA SER A 25 -8.91 12.28 -3.01
C SER A 25 -8.52 10.80 -3.10
N ALA A 26 -9.29 9.98 -3.83
CA ALA A 26 -9.05 8.55 -3.99
C ALA A 26 -7.60 8.25 -4.36
N TYR A 27 -6.99 7.38 -3.57
CA TYR A 27 -5.63 6.91 -3.79
C TYR A 27 -5.67 5.40 -3.93
N ILE A 28 -5.46 4.88 -5.13
CA ILE A 28 -5.43 3.45 -5.39
C ILE A 28 -4.16 3.16 -6.17
N LYS A 29 -3.21 2.46 -5.54
CA LYS A 29 -1.97 2.05 -6.20
C LYS A 29 -1.58 0.64 -5.80
N THR A 30 -1.17 -0.13 -6.81
CA THR A 30 -0.58 -1.46 -6.66
C THR A 30 0.88 -1.40 -7.03
N ARG A 31 1.75 -1.88 -6.14
CA ARG A 31 3.18 -2.04 -6.44
C ARG A 31 3.73 -3.27 -5.74
N ARG A 32 4.93 -3.71 -6.13
CA ARG A 32 5.63 -4.75 -5.38
C ARG A 32 6.16 -4.18 -4.06
N VAL A 33 6.35 -5.03 -3.06
CA VAL A 33 6.93 -4.62 -1.77
C VAL A 33 8.26 -3.89 -1.94
N GLN A 34 9.14 -4.36 -2.83
CA GLN A 34 10.41 -3.68 -3.12
C GLN A 34 10.23 -2.25 -3.63
N ASP A 35 9.22 -1.99 -4.45
CA ASP A 35 8.98 -0.68 -5.06
C ASP A 35 8.39 0.29 -4.03
N TRP A 36 7.59 -0.23 -3.09
CA TRP A 36 7.06 0.52 -1.95
C TRP A 36 8.17 0.90 -0.96
N LYS A 37 9.17 0.04 -0.76
CA LYS A 37 10.34 0.35 0.08
C LYS A 37 11.18 1.50 -0.52
N GLN A 38 11.37 1.50 -1.84
CA GLN A 38 12.08 2.57 -2.53
C GLN A 38 11.30 3.89 -2.58
N ASN A 39 9.97 3.81 -2.75
CA ASN A 39 9.09 4.96 -2.84
C ASN A 39 8.13 5.00 -1.65
N ARG A 40 8.64 5.40 -0.48
CA ARG A 40 7.83 5.52 0.73
C ARG A 40 6.67 6.48 0.50
N VAL A 41 5.46 5.97 0.67
CA VAL A 41 4.22 6.74 0.59
C VAL A 41 3.65 6.96 1.98
N THR A 42 3.29 8.21 2.25
CA THR A 42 2.61 8.60 3.48
C THR A 42 1.11 8.62 3.24
N ILE A 43 0.41 7.59 3.74
CA ILE A 43 -1.06 7.54 3.68
C ILE A 43 -1.66 8.48 4.73
N GLY A 44 -1.04 8.63 5.91
CA GLY A 44 -1.60 9.42 7.01
C GLY A 44 -2.76 8.71 7.72
N LYS A 45 -3.47 9.42 8.63
CA LYS A 45 -4.65 8.88 9.34
C LYS A 45 -5.91 9.07 8.49
N ARG A 46 -6.17 8.11 7.59
CA ARG A 46 -7.42 8.02 6.83
C ARG A 46 -7.83 6.57 6.59
N PRO A 47 -9.12 6.30 6.33
CA PRO A 47 -9.59 4.96 5.99
C PRO A 47 -8.85 4.41 4.78
N CYS A 48 -8.25 3.24 4.93
CA CYS A 48 -7.51 2.58 3.87
C CYS A 48 -7.66 1.06 3.94
N VAL A 49 -7.61 0.43 2.78
CA VAL A 49 -7.67 -1.02 2.57
C VAL A 49 -6.34 -1.45 1.97
N PHE A 50 -5.77 -2.52 2.52
CA PHE A 50 -4.57 -3.17 2.00
C PHE A 50 -4.97 -4.52 1.40
N ILE A 51 -4.57 -4.76 0.15
CA ILE A 51 -4.79 -6.05 -0.53
C ILE A 51 -3.43 -6.66 -0.82
N LEU A 52 -3.22 -7.87 -0.31
CA LEU A 52 -2.01 -8.66 -0.55
C LEU A 52 -2.32 -9.67 -1.65
N MET A 53 -1.52 -9.65 -2.71
CA MET A 53 -1.62 -10.57 -3.83
C MET A 53 -0.33 -11.38 -3.90
N ALA A 54 -0.45 -12.68 -3.64
CA ALA A 54 0.59 -13.69 -3.81
C ALA A 54 0.54 -14.27 -5.23
#